data_AF-A0A6G1J3W3-F1
#
_entry.id   AF-A0A6G1J3W3-F1
#
_cell.length_a   1.000
_cell.length_b   1.000
_cell.length_c   1.000
_cell.angle_alpha   90.00
_cell.angle_beta   90.00
_cell.angle_gamma   90.00
#
_symmetry.space_group_name_H-M   'P 1'
#
loop_
_entity.id
_entity.type
_entity.pdbx_description
1 polymer ?
#
loop_
_entity_poly.entity_id
_entity_poly.type
_entity_poly.pdbx_seq_one_letter_code
_entity_poly.pdbx_strand_id
1 'polypeptide(L)'
;MYTTALTTFLLTALALAAPAPAPASGLVARGEVHSGVRFSPISNYGDKLNPVQKIETYGACATVGAPPEYKMSDAAGDMKVALDANVPNFFSYCNKRIRLTNPDGRTAEATIVDMCPGCGGDGGPYSLDLLEGPWMQVGGPTFADNVYGASWEVIG
;
A
#
# COMPACT_ATOMS: atom_id res chain seq x y z
N MET A 1 -80.34 12.88 2.75
CA MET A 1 -79.14 13.05 1.91
C MET A 1 -78.09 13.75 2.74
N TYR A 2 -77.17 13.03 3.39
CA TYR A 2 -75.96 13.59 3.99
C TYR A 2 -74.88 12.51 3.92
N THR A 3 -73.86 12.75 3.10
CA THR A 3 -72.70 11.86 2.95
C THR A 3 -71.50 12.63 3.47
N THR A 4 -70.99 12.22 4.63
CA THR A 4 -69.82 12.83 5.27
C THR A 4 -68.56 12.13 4.75
N ALA A 5 -67.72 12.84 4.00
CA ALA A 5 -66.43 12.33 3.52
C ALA A 5 -65.37 12.53 4.61
N LEU A 6 -64.75 11.42 5.03
CA LEU A 6 -63.59 11.41 5.93
C LEU A 6 -62.32 11.54 5.10
N THR A 7 -61.60 12.66 5.24
CA THR A 7 -60.30 12.88 4.61
C THR A 7 -59.20 12.42 5.56
N THR A 8 -58.56 11.28 5.26
CA THR A 8 -57.40 10.79 6.02
C THR A 8 -56.13 11.45 5.48
N PHE A 9 -55.50 12.31 6.27
CA PHE A 9 -54.16 12.85 6.01
C PHE A 9 -53.11 11.78 6.35
N LEU A 10 -52.38 11.31 5.34
CA LEU A 10 -51.22 10.43 5.53
C LEU A 10 -49.99 11.31 5.78
N LEU A 11 -49.54 11.42 7.03
CA LEU A 11 -48.24 12.00 7.36
C LEU A 11 -47.15 10.99 7.01
N THR A 12 -46.44 11.21 5.89
CA THR A 12 -45.21 10.49 5.58
C THR A 12 -44.08 11.11 6.40
N ALA A 13 -43.67 10.44 7.48
CA ALA A 13 -42.49 10.84 8.24
C ALA A 13 -41.23 10.60 7.40
N LEU A 14 -40.58 11.68 6.97
CA LEU A 14 -39.25 11.64 6.38
C LEU A 14 -38.26 11.38 7.53
N ALA A 15 -37.89 10.11 7.72
CA ALA A 15 -36.78 9.77 8.61
C ALA A 15 -35.49 10.33 8.00
N LEU A 16 -34.96 11.41 8.58
CA LEU A 16 -33.57 11.80 8.34
C LEU A 16 -32.69 10.65 8.84
N ALA A 17 -32.17 9.84 7.92
CA ALA A 17 -31.10 8.92 8.22
C ALA A 17 -29.92 9.76 8.74
N ALA A 18 -29.54 9.54 10.00
CA ALA A 18 -28.29 10.08 10.51
C ALA A 18 -27.16 9.62 9.58
N PRO A 19 -26.17 10.49 9.26
CA PRO A 19 -25.02 10.06 8.48
C PRO A 19 -24.39 8.86 9.19
N ALA A 20 -24.16 7.78 8.44
CA ALA A 20 -23.45 6.62 8.96
C ALA A 20 -22.15 7.11 9.62
N PRO A 21 -21.77 6.58 10.79
CA PRO A 21 -20.51 6.96 11.41
C PRO A 21 -19.39 6.73 10.40
N ALA A 22 -18.52 7.73 10.22
CA ALA A 22 -17.32 7.57 9.42
C ALA A 22 -16.58 6.30 9.90
N PRO A 23 -16.08 5.45 8.99
CA PRO A 23 -15.35 4.26 9.39
C PRO A 23 -14.22 4.68 10.31
N ALA A 24 -14.06 3.98 11.44
CA ALA A 24 -12.94 4.20 12.34
C ALA A 24 -11.64 4.15 11.51
N SER A 25 -10.95 5.28 11.43
CA SER A 25 -9.69 5.39 10.70
C SER A 25 -8.70 4.33 11.20
N GLY A 26 -8.08 3.61 10.28
CA GLY A 26 -6.72 3.11 10.50
C GLY A 26 -6.48 1.61 10.53
N LEU A 27 -7.46 0.75 10.20
CA LEU A 27 -7.21 -0.69 10.06
C LEU A 27 -7.24 -1.13 8.60
N VAL A 28 -6.05 -1.42 8.06
CA VAL A 28 -5.86 -2.11 6.78
C VAL A 28 -6.33 -3.56 6.92
N ALA A 29 -7.27 -3.95 6.06
CA ALA A 29 -7.90 -5.27 6.12
C ALA A 29 -7.07 -6.29 5.34
N ARG A 30 -7.04 -7.54 5.83
CA ARG A 30 -6.59 -8.66 5.00
C ARG A 30 -7.51 -8.78 3.78
N GLY A 31 -6.92 -9.01 2.61
CA GLY A 31 -7.61 -9.08 1.33
C GLY A 31 -7.81 -7.72 0.66
N GLU A 32 -7.35 -6.63 1.27
CA GLU A 32 -7.29 -5.32 0.60
C GLU A 32 -6.33 -5.41 -0.59
N VAL A 33 -6.78 -4.99 -1.78
CA VAL A 33 -6.03 -5.07 -3.03
C VAL A 33 -5.86 -3.68 -3.63
N HIS A 34 -4.64 -3.37 -4.04
CA HIS A 34 -4.32 -2.19 -4.84
C HIS A 34 -3.83 -2.65 -6.21
N SER A 35 -4.41 -2.12 -7.27
CA SER A 35 -4.14 -2.51 -8.66
C SER A 35 -3.83 -1.30 -9.53
N GLY A 36 -3.20 -1.53 -10.68
CA GLY A 36 -2.77 -0.45 -11.55
C GLY A 36 -1.57 0.32 -11.01
N VAL A 37 -0.83 -0.27 -10.06
CA VAL A 37 0.30 0.36 -9.41
C VAL A 37 1.59 0.11 -10.18
N ARG A 38 2.66 0.81 -9.79
CA ARG A 38 4.02 0.56 -10.26
C ARG A 38 4.82 -0.19 -9.21
N PHE A 39 5.58 -1.18 -9.64
CA PHE A 39 6.73 -1.67 -8.89
C PHE A 39 8.00 -1.09 -9.50
N SER A 40 8.78 -0.40 -8.68
CA SER A 40 10.16 -0.03 -9.01
C SER A 40 11.12 -0.95 -8.28
N PRO A 41 12.28 -1.27 -8.89
CA PRO A 41 13.41 -1.73 -8.11
C PRO A 41 13.93 -0.55 -7.30
N ILE A 42 14.43 -0.84 -6.11
CA ILE A 42 15.18 0.15 -5.35
C ILE A 42 16.44 0.53 -6.13
N SER A 43 16.36 1.61 -6.90
CA SER A 43 17.33 1.98 -7.94
C SER A 43 18.61 2.63 -7.39
N ASN A 44 18.77 2.68 -6.07
CA ASN A 44 19.83 3.43 -5.38
C ASN A 44 21.04 2.60 -4.89
N TYR A 45 21.21 1.36 -5.35
CA TYR A 45 22.32 0.49 -4.88
C TYR A 45 23.33 0.03 -5.93
N GLY A 46 23.32 0.63 -7.12
CA GLY A 46 24.42 0.47 -8.08
C GLY A 46 25.49 1.53 -7.85
N ASP A 47 26.62 1.16 -7.27
CA ASP A 47 27.95 1.80 -7.32
C ASP A 47 28.08 3.29 -6.92
N LYS A 48 26.99 3.94 -6.53
CA LYS A 48 26.89 5.37 -6.18
C LYS A 48 26.50 5.65 -4.74
N LEU A 49 26.37 4.62 -3.90
CA LEU A 49 26.55 4.84 -2.48
C LEU A 49 28.03 5.13 -2.28
N ASN A 50 28.33 6.42 -2.10
CA ASN A 50 29.52 6.82 -1.38
C ASN A 50 29.61 5.92 -0.13
N PRO A 51 30.72 5.22 0.15
CA PRO A 51 30.86 4.28 1.27
C PRO A 51 30.53 4.89 2.65
N VAL A 52 30.31 6.21 2.71
CA VAL A 52 29.84 6.99 3.86
C VAL A 52 28.32 6.90 4.09
N GLN A 53 27.51 6.47 3.11
CA GLN A 53 26.05 6.30 3.26
C GLN A 53 25.65 4.84 3.47
N LYS A 54 26.33 4.17 4.41
CA LYS A 54 25.66 3.20 5.28
C LYS A 54 24.63 3.97 6.10
N ILE A 55 23.51 4.34 5.50
CA ILE A 55 22.46 4.99 6.26
C ILE A 55 21.82 3.87 7.07
N GLU A 56 22.24 3.75 8.33
CA GLU A 56 21.56 2.98 9.37
C GLU A 56 20.26 3.69 9.80
N THR A 57 19.55 4.32 8.84
CA THR A 57 18.20 4.81 9.10
C THR A 57 17.27 3.63 8.98
N TYR A 58 16.59 3.36 10.09
CA TYR A 58 15.42 2.52 10.09
C TYR A 58 14.38 3.10 9.12
N GLY A 59 13.70 2.22 8.38
CA GLY A 59 12.56 2.63 7.56
C GLY A 59 11.46 3.29 8.39
N ALA A 60 10.60 4.07 7.76
CA ALA A 60 9.55 4.85 8.41
C ALA A 60 8.64 4.02 9.35
N CYS A 61 8.50 2.72 9.10
CA CYS A 61 7.71 1.82 9.94
C CYS A 61 8.38 1.45 11.27
N ALA A 62 9.65 1.78 11.50
CA ALA A 62 10.27 1.60 12.81
C ALA A 62 9.68 2.53 13.89
N THR A 63 8.93 3.56 13.49
CA THR A 63 8.23 4.45 14.43
C THR A 63 6.97 3.82 15.04
N VAL A 64 6.43 2.74 14.44
CA VAL A 64 5.16 2.10 14.87
C VAL A 64 5.33 0.79 15.62
N GLY A 65 6.57 0.39 15.94
CA GLY A 65 6.89 -0.83 16.67
C GLY A 65 8.29 -1.32 16.35
N ALA A 66 8.62 -2.56 16.71
CA ALA A 66 9.88 -3.20 16.32
C ALA A 66 9.68 -4.16 15.13
N PRO A 67 9.73 -3.69 13.89
CA PRO A 67 9.86 -4.55 12.71
C PRO A 67 11.31 -4.63 12.22
N PRO A 68 11.65 -5.57 11.33
CA PRO A 68 13.03 -5.76 10.91
C PRO A 68 13.59 -4.44 10.38
N GLU A 69 14.80 -4.14 10.81
CA GLU A 69 15.55 -2.98 10.36
C GLU A 69 15.52 -2.99 8.83
N TYR A 70 15.06 -1.90 8.21
CA TYR A 70 15.19 -1.73 6.77
C TYR A 70 16.59 -1.21 6.51
N LYS A 71 17.59 -2.09 6.62
CA LYS A 71 18.96 -1.68 6.38
C LYS A 71 19.20 -1.68 4.90
N MET A 72 19.77 -0.58 4.45
CA MET A 72 20.22 -0.44 3.07
C MET A 72 21.24 -1.54 2.67
N SER A 73 21.93 -2.14 3.66
CA SER A 73 22.84 -3.27 3.49
C SER A 73 22.17 -4.65 3.47
N ASP A 74 20.86 -4.74 3.68
CA ASP A 74 20.12 -5.98 3.60
C ASP A 74 20.04 -6.39 2.13
N ALA A 75 21.05 -7.15 1.71
CA ALA A 75 21.28 -7.62 0.35
C ALA A 75 20.33 -8.76 -0.04
N ALA A 76 20.27 -9.04 -1.35
CA ALA A 76 19.78 -10.26 -2.01
C ALA A 76 19.03 -11.28 -1.13
N GLY A 77 17.70 -11.25 -1.20
CA GLY A 77 16.83 -12.27 -0.56
C GLY A 77 15.90 -11.73 0.52
N ASP A 78 16.13 -10.51 1.01
CA ASP A 78 15.21 -9.86 1.93
C ASP A 78 13.89 -9.49 1.25
N MET A 79 12.79 -9.95 1.85
CA MET A 79 11.43 -9.80 1.32
C MET A 79 10.74 -8.56 1.88
N LYS A 80 11.29 -7.38 1.56
CA LYS A 80 10.84 -6.08 2.07
C LYS A 80 10.55 -5.10 0.93
N VAL A 81 9.63 -4.17 1.17
CA VAL A 81 9.26 -3.09 0.24
C VAL A 81 9.05 -1.78 0.98
N ALA A 82 9.19 -0.67 0.23
CA ALA A 82 8.77 0.65 0.64
C ALA A 82 7.49 1.07 -0.10
N LEU A 83 6.51 1.63 0.63
CA LEU A 83 5.24 2.11 0.09
C LEU A 83 5.30 3.62 -0.15
N ASP A 84 4.66 4.08 -1.24
CA ASP A 84 4.63 5.50 -1.58
C ASP A 84 4.16 6.39 -0.43
N ALA A 85 4.88 7.49 -0.20
CA ALA A 85 4.61 8.43 0.88
C ALA A 85 3.24 9.14 0.78
N ASN A 86 2.64 9.18 -0.41
CA ASN A 86 1.34 9.82 -0.60
C ASN A 86 0.16 8.89 -0.26
N VAL A 87 0.41 7.65 0.18
CA VAL A 87 -0.64 6.76 0.65
C VAL A 87 -1.32 7.32 1.90
N PRO A 88 -2.65 7.56 1.87
CA PRO A 88 -3.39 7.95 3.05
C PRO A 88 -3.24 6.89 4.15
N ASN A 89 -3.05 7.33 5.39
CA ASN A 89 -2.86 6.44 6.54
C ASN A 89 -1.70 5.44 6.37
N PHE A 90 -0.60 5.82 5.68
CA PHE A 90 0.59 4.98 5.47
C PHE A 90 0.96 4.07 6.66
N PHE A 91 1.00 4.62 7.89
CA PHE A 91 1.38 3.86 9.09
C PHE A 91 0.51 2.65 9.39
N SER A 92 -0.72 2.59 8.86
CA SER A 92 -1.61 1.42 8.98
C SER A 92 -1.19 0.22 8.11
N TYR A 93 -0.35 0.45 7.09
CA TYR A 93 0.23 -0.58 6.23
C TYR A 93 1.58 -1.10 6.74
N CYS A 94 2.18 -0.44 7.73
CA CYS A 94 3.44 -0.88 8.29
C CYS A 94 3.34 -2.30 8.85
N ASN A 95 4.34 -3.12 8.54
CA ASN A 95 4.49 -4.51 8.95
C ASN A 95 3.43 -5.45 8.38
N LYS A 96 2.62 -4.97 7.43
CA LYS A 96 1.72 -5.83 6.68
C LYS A 96 2.51 -6.69 5.73
N ARG A 97 2.19 -7.98 5.75
CA ARG A 97 2.64 -8.92 4.74
C ARG A 97 1.73 -8.78 3.53
N ILE A 98 2.33 -8.65 2.36
CA ILE A 98 1.61 -8.45 1.11
C ILE A 98 2.02 -9.50 0.07
N ARG A 99 1.10 -9.83 -0.83
CA ARG A 99 1.38 -10.57 -2.06
C ARG A 99 1.45 -9.58 -3.21
N LEU A 100 2.56 -9.60 -3.92
CA LEU A 100 2.82 -8.83 -5.13
C LEU A 100 2.44 -9.67 -6.35
N THR A 101 1.85 -9.04 -7.37
CA THR A 101 1.51 -9.69 -8.65
C THR A 101 1.88 -8.77 -9.81
N ASN A 102 2.81 -9.22 -10.64
CA ASN A 102 3.18 -8.60 -11.91
C ASN A 102 2.08 -8.89 -12.97
N PRO A 103 1.82 -8.01 -13.95
CA PRO A 103 0.91 -8.29 -15.06
C PRO A 103 1.12 -9.64 -15.79
N ASP A 104 2.34 -10.17 -15.79
CA ASP A 104 2.64 -11.48 -16.37
C ASP A 104 2.26 -12.68 -15.49
N GLY A 105 1.69 -12.43 -14.31
CA GLY A 105 1.21 -13.42 -13.36
C GLY A 105 2.26 -13.90 -12.35
N ARG A 106 3.52 -13.43 -12.42
CA ARG A 106 4.53 -13.76 -11.41
C ARG A 106 4.23 -13.06 -10.09
N THR A 107 4.50 -13.77 -8.99
CA THR A 107 4.16 -13.30 -7.64
C THR A 107 5.34 -13.38 -6.69
N ALA A 108 5.35 -12.50 -5.70
CA ALA A 108 6.24 -12.56 -4.55
C ALA A 108 5.48 -12.19 -3.27
N GLU A 109 5.96 -12.59 -2.10
CA GLU A 109 5.41 -12.14 -0.82
C GLU A 109 6.44 -11.27 -0.10
N ALA A 110 6.05 -10.10 0.39
CA ALA A 110 6.97 -9.16 1.02
C ALA A 110 6.31 -8.46 2.23
N THR A 111 7.10 -7.71 2.98
CA THR A 111 6.63 -6.90 4.11
C THR A 111 6.84 -5.42 3.83
N ILE A 112 5.83 -4.60 4.10
CA ILE A 112 5.95 -3.15 4.04
C ILE A 112 6.67 -2.67 5.30
N VAL A 113 7.85 -2.07 5.12
CA VAL A 113 8.73 -1.67 6.24
C VAL A 113 9.23 -0.24 6.14
N ASP A 114 8.99 0.42 5.00
CA ASP A 114 9.48 1.77 4.77
C ASP A 114 8.51 2.58 3.92
N MET A 115 8.74 3.89 3.92
CA MET A 115 8.09 4.88 3.11
C MET A 115 9.05 5.31 2.01
N CYS A 116 8.61 5.28 0.76
CA CYS A 116 9.36 5.89 -0.33
C CYS A 116 8.79 7.28 -0.65
N PRO A 117 9.57 8.37 -0.49
CA PRO A 117 9.11 9.74 -0.73
C PRO A 117 8.62 10.06 -2.14
N GLY A 118 8.78 9.15 -3.12
CA GLY A 118 8.40 9.39 -4.50
C GLY A 118 8.35 8.16 -5.41
N CYS A 119 8.03 6.97 -4.88
CA CYS A 119 7.86 5.79 -5.75
C CYS A 119 6.50 5.76 -6.46
N GLY A 120 5.58 6.70 -6.16
CA GLY A 120 4.31 6.87 -6.84
C GLY A 120 4.48 7.18 -8.32
N GLY A 121 5.20 8.25 -8.67
CA GLY A 121 5.44 8.68 -10.06
C GLY A 121 4.22 8.48 -10.97
N ASP A 122 4.45 7.89 -12.14
CA ASP A 122 3.40 7.54 -13.11
C ASP A 122 2.56 6.30 -12.71
N GLY A 123 2.94 5.61 -11.63
CA GLY A 123 2.21 4.46 -11.07
C GLY A 123 1.12 4.83 -10.08
N GLY A 124 1.02 6.11 -9.69
CA GLY A 124 0.04 6.59 -8.74
C GLY A 124 0.32 6.18 -7.28
N PRO A 125 -0.57 6.57 -6.35
CA PRO A 125 -0.47 6.18 -4.95
C PRO A 125 -0.50 4.65 -4.83
N TYR A 126 0.05 4.10 -3.75
CA TYR A 126 0.20 2.65 -3.52
C TYR A 126 1.22 1.93 -4.40
N SER A 127 2.01 2.66 -5.20
CA SER A 127 3.21 2.11 -5.82
C SER A 127 4.24 1.68 -4.78
N LEU A 128 5.06 0.70 -5.14
CA LEU A 128 6.03 0.09 -4.25
C LEU A 128 7.44 0.19 -4.82
N ASP A 129 8.41 0.42 -3.94
CA ASP A 129 9.82 0.24 -4.21
C ASP A 129 10.30 -1.08 -3.58
N LEU A 130 10.81 -1.99 -4.41
CA LEU A 130 11.10 -3.37 -4.03
C LEU A 130 12.60 -3.56 -3.80
N LEU A 131 12.95 -4.24 -2.71
CA LEU A 131 14.29 -4.81 -2.58
C LEU A 131 14.55 -5.89 -3.65
N GLU A 132 15.81 -6.27 -3.80
CA GLU A 132 16.27 -7.27 -4.78
C GLU A 132 15.49 -8.58 -4.71
N GLY A 133 15.21 -9.10 -3.50
CA GLY A 133 14.46 -10.35 -3.30
C GLY A 133 13.09 -10.35 -4.00
N PRO A 134 12.15 -9.48 -3.60
CA PRO A 134 10.84 -9.41 -4.23
C PRO A 134 10.92 -8.96 -5.68
N TRP A 135 11.84 -8.07 -6.06
CA TRP A 135 12.04 -7.63 -7.45
C TRP A 135 12.35 -8.80 -8.39
N MET A 136 13.30 -9.66 -7.99
CA MET A 136 13.68 -10.83 -8.77
C MET A 136 12.56 -11.88 -8.83
N GLN A 137 11.78 -12.03 -7.75
CA GLN A 137 10.67 -13.00 -7.70
C GLN A 137 9.44 -12.57 -8.52
N VAL A 138 9.04 -11.30 -8.46
CA VAL A 138 8.02 -10.77 -9.39
C VAL A 138 8.57 -10.66 -10.81
N GLY A 139 9.88 -10.86 -10.98
CA GLY A 139 10.50 -11.02 -12.27
C GLY A 139 10.73 -9.71 -12.99
N GLY A 140 11.12 -8.69 -12.23
CA GLY A 140 11.50 -7.40 -12.76
C GLY A 140 12.56 -7.51 -13.87
N PRO A 141 12.41 -6.78 -14.98
CA PRO A 141 13.24 -6.96 -16.17
C PRO A 141 14.69 -6.49 -15.98
N THR A 142 14.89 -5.32 -15.35
CA THR A 142 16.19 -4.77 -14.98
C THR A 142 16.06 -3.87 -13.75
N PHE A 143 17.15 -3.55 -13.06
CA PHE A 143 17.13 -2.58 -11.94
C PHE A 143 17.00 -1.11 -12.38
N ALA A 144 16.93 -0.84 -13.69
CA ALA A 144 16.71 0.50 -14.25
C ALA A 144 15.27 0.72 -14.73
N ASP A 145 14.48 -0.36 -14.83
CA ASP A 145 13.14 -0.35 -15.41
C ASP A 145 12.07 -0.53 -14.34
N ASN A 146 10.86 -0.07 -14.63
CA ASN A 146 9.69 -0.24 -13.77
C ASN A 146 8.73 -1.30 -14.34
N VAL A 147 7.97 -1.96 -13.45
CA VAL A 147 6.81 -2.77 -13.83
C VAL A 147 5.55 -1.94 -13.59
N TYR A 148 4.76 -1.71 -14.63
CA TYR A 148 3.49 -0.97 -14.55
C TYR A 148 2.28 -1.89 -14.64
N GLY A 149 1.15 -1.46 -14.09
CA GLY A 149 -0.09 -2.25 -14.11
C GLY A 149 -0.09 -3.41 -13.11
N ALA A 150 0.83 -3.39 -12.14
CA ALA A 150 0.94 -4.40 -11.12
C ALA A 150 -0.17 -4.28 -10.08
N SER A 151 -0.25 -5.28 -9.21
CA SER A 151 -1.16 -5.27 -8.06
C SER A 151 -0.53 -5.90 -6.83
N TRP A 152 -1.02 -5.53 -5.65
CA TRP A 152 -0.67 -6.21 -4.42
C TRP A 152 -1.86 -6.33 -3.47
N GLU A 153 -1.82 -7.37 -2.64
CA GLU A 153 -2.87 -7.76 -1.69
C GLU A 153 -2.30 -7.85 -0.28
N VAL A 154 -3.03 -7.38 0.73
CA VAL A 154 -2.68 -7.59 2.14
C VAL A 154 -3.02 -9.02 2.56
N ILE A 155 -2.01 -9.80 2.96
CA ILE A 155 -2.17 -11.22 3.33
C ILE A 155 -1.84 -11.52 4.79
N GLY A 156 -1.37 -10.55 5.58
CA GLY A 156 -0.98 -10.75 6.99
C GLY A 156 -0.81 -9.44 7.74
#